data_AF-A0A661XZ57-F1
#
_entry.id   AF-A0A661XZ57-F1
#
_cell.length_a   1.000
_cell.length_b   1.000
_cell.length_c   1.000
_cell.angle_alpha   90.00
_cell.angle_beta   90.00
_cell.angle_gamma   90.00
#
_symmetry.space_group_name_H-M   'P 1'
#
loop_
_entity.id
_entity.type
_entity.pdbx_description
1 polymer ?
#
loop_
_entity_poly.entity_id
_entity_poly.type
_entity_poly.pdbx_seq_one_letter_code
_entity_poly.pdbx_strand_id
1 'polypeptide(L)' 'MMSDIEIAKQIELKPITTIAEKLGLEADDIEMYGRYKAK' A
#
# COMPACT_ATOMS: atom_id res chain seq x y z
N MET A 1 11.52 -17.81 -16.48
CA MET A 1 11.73 -16.55 -15.72
C MET A 1 10.39 -15.86 -15.68
N MET A 2 9.94 -15.40 -14.52
CA MET A 2 8.67 -14.68 -14.42
C MET A 2 8.86 -13.24 -14.90
N SER A 3 7.83 -12.67 -15.49
CA SER A 3 7.76 -11.25 -15.82
C SER A 3 7.51 -10.40 -14.57
N ASP A 4 7.87 -9.12 -14.61
CA ASP A 4 7.68 -8.19 -13.49
C ASP A 4 6.22 -8.15 -13.01
N ILE A 5 5.25 -8.24 -13.93
CA ILE A 5 3.84 -8.25 -13.59
C ILE A 5 3.40 -9.56 -12.91
N GLU A 6 3.99 -10.69 -13.29
CA GLU A 6 3.72 -11.97 -12.63
C GLU A 6 4.28 -11.98 -11.20
N ILE A 7 5.47 -11.41 -11.00
CA ILE A 7 6.07 -11.24 -9.67
C ILE A 7 5.20 -10.32 -8.81
N ALA A 8 4.76 -9.17 -9.35
CA ALA A 8 3.93 -8.22 -8.63
C ALA A 8 2.56 -8.80 -8.22
N LYS A 9 2.00 -9.73 -8.99
CA LYS A 9 0.70 -10.37 -8.69
C LYS A 9 0.77 -11.44 -7.60
N GLN A 10 1.96 -11.95 -7.28
CA GLN A 10 2.12 -13.00 -6.27
C GLN A 10 2.19 -12.49 -4.84
N ILE A 11 2.41 -11.19 -4.63
CA ILE A 11 2.55 -10.63 -3.29
C ILE A 11 1.21 -10.35 -2.64
N GLU A 12 1.12 -10.58 -1.35
CA GLU A 12 0.03 -10.07 -0.52
C GLU A 12 0.28 -8.59 -0.21
N LEU A 13 -0.60 -7.72 -0.72
CA LEU A 13 -0.50 -6.28 -0.50
C LEU A 13 -0.84 -5.93 0.95
N LYS A 14 0.03 -5.15 1.59
CA LYS A 14 -0.25 -4.56 2.89
C LYS A 14 -1.12 -3.31 2.73
N PRO A 15 -2.10 -3.08 3.62
CA PRO A 15 -2.85 -1.82 3.65
C PRO A 15 -1.92 -0.61 3.68
N ILE A 16 -2.30 0.46 2.96
CA ILE A 16 -1.47 1.67 2.89
C ILE A 16 -1.35 2.37 4.25
N THR A 17 -2.36 2.24 5.11
CA THR A 17 -2.37 2.76 6.48
C THR A 17 -1.21 2.19 7.30
N THR A 18 -0.92 0.89 7.19
CA THR A 18 0.22 0.25 7.88
C THR A 18 1.59 0.80 7.40
N ILE A 19 1.64 1.35 6.19
CA ILE A 19 2.85 2.01 5.67
C ILE A 19 2.91 3.46 6.17
N ALA A 20 1.79 4.17 6.18
CA ALA A 20 1.66 5.53 6.67
C ALA A 20 2.01 5.64 8.17
N GLU A 21 1.57 4.70 8.99
CA GLU A 21 1.90 4.61 10.42
C GLU A 21 3.42 4.55 10.68
N LYS A 22 4.19 3.88 9.80
CA LYS A 22 5.66 3.82 9.91
C LYS A 22 6.34 5.17 9.66
N LEU A 23 5.64 6.08 9.00
CA LEU A 23 6.06 7.45 8.75
C LEU A 23 5.46 8.42 9.77
N GLY A 24 4.69 7.93 10.75
CA GLY A 24 4.03 8.74 11.76
C GLY A 24 2.79 9.51 11.26
N LEU A 25 2.20 9.07 10.14
CA LEU A 25 0.96 9.64 9.62
C LEU A 25 -0.24 8.88 10.17
N GLU A 26 -1.22 9.62 10.67
CA GLU A 26 -2.50 9.09 11.14
C GLU A 26 -3.53 9.03 10.01
N ALA A 27 -4.67 8.38 10.27
CA ALA A 27 -5.71 8.19 9.26
C ALA A 27 -6.28 9.51 8.73
N ASP A 28 -6.29 10.56 9.56
CA ASP A 28 -6.80 11.89 9.20
C ASP A 28 -5.78 12.70 8.38
N ASP A 29 -4.51 12.29 8.35
CA ASP A 29 -3.45 12.93 7.56
C ASP A 29 -3.44 12.50 6.09
N ILE A 30 -4.14 11.42 5.76
CA ILE A 30 -4.11 10.80 4.42
C ILE A 30 -5.50 10.62 3.82
N GLU A 31 -5.64 10.93 2.53
CA GLU A 31 -6.89 10.70 1.82
C GLU A 31 -6.86 9.33 1.14
N MET A 32 -7.70 8.39 1.58
CA MET A 32 -7.67 7.00 1.11
C MET A 32 -8.28 6.81 -0.29
N TYR A 33 -7.54 6.18 -1.20
CA TYR A 33 -7.99 5.77 -2.53
C TYR A 33 -8.05 4.24 -2.63
N GLY A 34 -9.03 3.66 -1.96
CA GLY A 34 -9.11 2.21 -1.74
C GLY A 34 -8.15 1.74 -0.64
N ARG A 35 -7.87 0.43 -0.57
CA ARG A 35 -7.16 -0.16 0.58
C ARG A 35 -5.63 0.03 0.55
N TYR A 36 -5.06 0.25 -0.64
CA TYR A 36 -3.62 0.16 -0.87
C TYR A 36 -3.00 1.43 -1.45
N LYS A 37 -3.75 2.55 -1.48
CA LYS A 37 -3.30 3.85 -1.98
C LYS A 37 -3.91 4.97 -1.15
N ALA A 38 -3.14 6.02 -0.91
CA ALA A 38 -3.60 7.25 -0.28
C ALA A 38 -2.86 8.46 -0.86
N LYS A 39 -3.43 9.65 -0.72
CA LYS A 39 -2.82 10.95 -1.05
C LYS A 39 -2.39 11.66 0.22
#